data_AF-A0A7X7Q2R5-F1
#
_entry.id   AF-A0A7X7Q2R5-F1
#
_cell.length_a   1.000
_cell.length_b   1.000
_cell.length_c   1.000
_cell.angle_alpha   90.00
_cell.angle_beta   90.00
_cell.angle_gamma   90.00
#
_symmetry.space_group_name_H-M   'P 1'
#
loop_
_entity.id
_entity.type
_entity.pdbx_description
1 polymer ?
#
loop_
_entity_poly.entity_id
_entity_poly.type
_entity_poly.pdbx_seq_one_letter_code
_entity_poly.pdbx_strand_id
1 'polypeptide(L)'
;MLKELKEKLNLTRTENDAISYKSTTSYILDLFALGASSRMMDKGELAELISKALAEDFNLALRVIFYLADIREGLGERDFFKLALLVISKFYPEVTEKLFPLIPEYGRWDYLYIFVDTPFADKMFAYLRQEHEKCMKNKQTSLMYKWLKSINASNPETKRLGKLTAKAFNLSEKEYRKLLSQKRKELKIVERYMSHNEWDQIPYEHVPSKASVLYRRAFLRHDYARYKAYLEALKNHEVKINTDTLYPHDIITRYLNNFLDYDETLELAWKNLPDYTEGKQENVLSVIDVSGSMFQPVAPRANTLAIDVAIGLGLYFAERINGSFKNHFLTYSEEPELVKIKGKSLAQKIQNITRANWGLNTNIAKVFDVILETAVRKKLPQKELPHKLLIISDMQFDQVEGGNAPYTTFKLKYETHGYNLPQVIFWQVNARSAQVPVTFLENGTALISGYSPITLKYILGNEIPNPYDLMLSVVMTPRYDYIIEQINH
;
A
#
# COMPACT_ATOMS: atom_id res chain seq x y z
N MET A 1 -10.96 35.24 -9.18
CA MET A 1 -12.23 34.85 -9.85
C MET A 1 -12.31 33.39 -10.30
N LEU A 2 -11.66 32.93 -11.39
CA LEU A 2 -11.81 31.53 -11.84
C LEU A 2 -11.32 30.49 -10.81
N LYS A 3 -10.20 30.77 -10.12
CA LYS A 3 -9.67 29.95 -9.04
C LYS A 3 -10.63 29.89 -7.83
N GLU A 4 -11.08 31.05 -7.35
CA GLU A 4 -12.07 31.14 -6.25
C GLU A 4 -13.42 30.50 -6.59
N LEU A 5 -13.87 30.60 -7.85
CA LEU A 5 -15.10 29.93 -8.31
C LEU A 5 -14.93 28.41 -8.27
N LYS A 6 -13.78 27.88 -8.71
CA LYS A 6 -13.46 26.46 -8.58
C LYS A 6 -13.45 26.03 -7.11
N GLU A 7 -12.77 26.77 -6.24
CA GLU A 7 -12.69 26.48 -4.80
C GLU A 7 -14.08 26.47 -4.14
N LYS A 8 -14.92 27.47 -4.41
CA LYS A 8 -16.28 27.56 -3.84
C LYS A 8 -17.18 26.43 -4.32
N LEU A 9 -17.03 25.96 -5.56
CA LEU A 9 -17.81 24.84 -6.12
C LEU A 9 -17.25 23.45 -5.75
N ASN A 10 -16.04 23.41 -5.18
CA ASN A 10 -15.32 22.19 -4.80
C ASN A 10 -15.70 21.65 -3.41
N LEU A 11 -16.60 22.30 -2.68
CA LEU A 11 -17.05 21.82 -1.37
C LEU A 11 -18.03 20.65 -1.50
N THR A 12 -17.91 19.67 -0.61
CA THR A 12 -18.81 18.52 -0.44
C THR A 12 -18.89 18.12 1.05
N ARG A 13 -19.52 16.99 1.37
CA ARG A 13 -19.62 16.49 2.75
C ARG A 13 -19.23 15.02 2.87
N THR A 14 -18.53 14.64 3.95
CA THR A 14 -18.18 13.25 4.30
C THR A 14 -19.41 12.41 4.61
N GLU A 15 -19.25 11.09 4.73
CA GLU A 15 -20.31 10.19 5.22
C GLU A 15 -20.82 10.62 6.61
N ASN A 16 -19.97 11.26 7.42
CA ASN A 16 -20.29 11.77 8.76
C ASN A 16 -20.70 13.26 8.74
N ASP A 17 -21.17 13.75 7.58
CA ASP A 17 -21.71 15.11 7.36
C ASP A 17 -20.71 16.27 7.60
N ALA A 18 -19.40 16.00 7.72
CA ALA A 18 -18.38 17.04 7.82
C ALA A 18 -18.06 17.66 6.45
N ILE A 19 -17.79 18.96 6.38
CA ILE A 19 -17.40 19.61 5.11
C ILE A 19 -16.06 19.03 4.64
N SER A 20 -15.99 18.68 3.36
CA SER A 20 -14.83 18.10 2.67
C SER A 20 -14.71 18.71 1.26
N TYR A 21 -13.73 18.28 0.49
CA TYR A 21 -13.54 18.72 -0.89
C TYR A 21 -13.82 17.58 -1.87
N LYS A 22 -14.46 17.91 -3.00
CA LYS A 22 -14.72 16.96 -4.09
C LYS A 22 -13.42 16.50 -4.78
N SER A 23 -12.38 17.34 -4.72
CA SER A 23 -11.12 17.19 -5.41
C SER A 23 -10.06 18.07 -4.74
N THR A 24 -8.80 17.78 -4.93
CA THR A 24 -7.68 18.65 -4.60
C THR A 24 -7.52 19.81 -5.61
N THR A 25 -8.34 19.86 -6.66
CA THR A 25 -8.27 20.75 -7.85
C THR A 25 -7.25 20.33 -8.92
N SER A 26 -6.53 19.22 -8.70
CA SER A 26 -5.75 18.49 -9.71
C SER A 26 -6.20 17.02 -9.71
N TYR A 27 -6.62 16.50 -10.86
CA TYR A 27 -7.06 15.12 -10.99
C TYR A 27 -5.91 14.12 -10.80
N ILE A 28 -4.67 14.56 -11.08
CA ILE A 28 -3.48 13.75 -10.88
C ILE A 28 -3.18 13.59 -9.39
N LEU A 29 -3.30 14.67 -8.62
CA LEU A 29 -3.14 14.62 -7.17
C LEU A 29 -4.28 13.83 -6.52
N ASP A 30 -5.51 13.94 -7.02
CA ASP A 30 -6.62 13.08 -6.59
C ASP A 30 -6.34 11.60 -6.86
N LEU A 31 -5.80 11.28 -8.04
CA LEU A 31 -5.41 9.93 -8.40
C LEU A 31 -4.31 9.39 -7.47
N PHE A 32 -3.29 10.20 -7.17
CA PHE A 32 -2.23 9.85 -6.23
C PHE A 32 -2.77 9.63 -4.81
N ALA A 33 -3.62 10.54 -4.35
CA ALA A 33 -4.21 10.50 -3.02
C ALA A 33 -5.18 9.33 -2.83
N LEU A 34 -6.00 8.99 -3.82
CA LEU A 34 -7.09 8.02 -3.68
C LEU A 34 -6.77 6.65 -4.28
N GLY A 35 -5.81 6.59 -5.21
CA GLY A 35 -5.59 5.42 -6.06
C GLY A 35 -5.39 4.13 -5.28
N ALA A 36 -4.66 4.15 -4.16
CA ALA A 36 -4.38 2.97 -3.37
C ALA A 36 -5.42 2.59 -2.31
N SER A 37 -6.29 3.52 -1.97
CA SER A 37 -7.41 3.29 -1.05
C SER A 37 -8.73 3.05 -1.79
N SER A 38 -8.75 3.18 -3.12
CA SER A 38 -9.93 3.07 -4.01
C SER A 38 -10.50 1.65 -4.17
N ARG A 39 -10.08 0.66 -3.36
CA ARG A 39 -10.51 -0.74 -3.51
C ARG A 39 -12.01 -0.96 -3.28
N MET A 40 -12.65 -0.02 -2.59
CA MET A 40 -14.09 0.03 -2.33
C MET A 40 -14.86 0.96 -3.28
N MET A 41 -14.15 1.75 -4.09
CA MET A 41 -14.75 2.72 -5.01
C MET A 41 -15.43 2.02 -6.20
N ASP A 42 -16.45 2.67 -6.76
CA ASP A 42 -17.05 2.22 -8.01
C ASP A 42 -16.01 2.25 -9.16
N LYS A 43 -16.03 1.21 -10.00
CA LYS A 43 -15.06 1.08 -11.09
C LYS A 43 -15.25 2.13 -12.18
N GLY A 44 -16.48 2.60 -12.39
CA GLY A 44 -16.79 3.67 -13.33
C GLY A 44 -16.22 5.01 -12.85
N GLU A 45 -16.45 5.35 -11.58
CA GLU A 45 -15.89 6.56 -10.95
C GLU A 45 -14.36 6.55 -11.00
N LEU A 46 -13.73 5.42 -10.65
CA LEU A 46 -12.27 5.29 -10.69
C LEU A 46 -11.72 5.40 -12.13
N ALA A 47 -12.41 4.79 -13.11
CA ALA A 47 -12.03 4.91 -14.51
C ALA A 47 -12.14 6.35 -15.03
N GLU A 48 -13.16 7.10 -14.59
CA GLU A 48 -13.32 8.52 -14.89
C GLU A 48 -12.19 9.35 -14.29
N LEU A 49 -11.83 9.10 -13.02
CA LEU A 49 -10.69 9.79 -12.36
C LEU A 49 -9.38 9.53 -13.11
N ILE A 50 -9.10 8.27 -13.47
CA ILE A 50 -7.90 7.91 -14.26
C ILE A 50 -7.91 8.65 -15.61
N SER A 51 -9.05 8.66 -16.30
CA SER A 51 -9.17 9.34 -17.59
C SER A 51 -8.94 10.84 -17.49
N LYS A 52 -9.46 11.49 -16.43
CA LYS A 52 -9.26 12.92 -16.20
C LYS A 52 -7.81 13.25 -15.86
N ALA A 53 -7.15 12.43 -15.04
CA ALA A 53 -5.73 12.59 -14.73
C ALA A 53 -4.85 12.46 -15.98
N LEU A 54 -5.09 11.44 -16.82
CA LEU A 54 -4.36 11.26 -18.09
C LEU A 54 -4.58 12.43 -19.06
N ALA A 55 -5.77 13.04 -19.05
CA ALA A 55 -6.07 14.21 -19.88
C ALA A 55 -5.46 15.51 -19.33
N GLU A 56 -5.23 15.61 -18.03
CA GLU A 56 -4.60 16.77 -17.38
C GLU A 56 -3.11 16.86 -17.71
N ASP A 57 -2.35 15.77 -17.50
CA ASP A 57 -0.97 15.60 -17.93
C ASP A 57 -0.69 14.10 -18.06
N PHE A 58 -0.57 13.64 -19.31
CA PHE A 58 -0.42 12.23 -19.62
C PHE A 58 0.84 11.62 -18.99
N ASN A 59 1.98 12.32 -19.06
CA ASN A 59 3.25 11.79 -18.59
C ASN A 59 3.26 11.72 -17.06
N LEU A 60 2.80 12.77 -16.39
CA LEU A 60 2.75 12.78 -14.94
C LEU A 60 1.73 11.77 -14.40
N ALA A 61 0.55 11.67 -15.02
CA ALA A 61 -0.45 10.67 -14.66
C ALA A 61 0.07 9.24 -14.86
N LEU A 62 0.82 8.97 -15.93
CA LEU A 62 1.40 7.65 -16.17
C LEU A 62 2.42 7.28 -15.07
N ARG A 63 3.25 8.23 -14.63
CA ARG A 63 4.15 8.02 -13.48
C ARG A 63 3.38 7.67 -12.21
N VAL A 64 2.31 8.41 -11.92
CA VAL A 64 1.43 8.12 -10.76
C VAL A 64 0.82 6.71 -10.89
N ILE A 65 0.27 6.35 -12.05
CA ILE A 65 -0.33 5.02 -12.28
C ILE A 65 0.68 3.89 -12.01
N PHE A 66 1.91 4.04 -12.49
CA PHE A 66 2.95 3.03 -12.28
C PHE A 66 3.51 3.03 -10.87
N TYR A 67 3.59 4.17 -10.19
CA TYR A 67 3.86 4.23 -8.75
C TYR A 67 2.80 3.47 -7.95
N LEU A 68 1.52 3.68 -8.26
CA LEU A 68 0.44 2.93 -7.61
C LEU A 68 0.57 1.43 -7.90
N ALA A 69 1.06 1.03 -9.07
CA ALA A 69 1.24 -0.36 -9.46
C ALA A 69 2.48 -1.06 -8.89
N ASP A 70 3.57 -0.30 -8.63
CA ASP A 70 4.88 -0.84 -8.31
C ASP A 70 4.87 -1.64 -7.01
N ILE A 71 5.16 -2.94 -7.10
CA ILE A 71 5.17 -3.86 -5.94
C ILE A 71 6.45 -3.78 -5.09
N ARG A 72 7.49 -3.08 -5.57
CA ARG A 72 8.80 -2.96 -4.90
C ARG A 72 8.99 -1.57 -4.32
N GLU A 73 8.71 -0.55 -5.13
CA GLU A 73 8.99 0.85 -4.77
C GLU A 73 7.73 1.71 -4.63
N GLY A 74 6.55 1.13 -4.84
CA GLY A 74 5.28 1.83 -4.78
C GLY A 74 4.27 1.16 -3.87
N LEU A 75 3.01 1.15 -4.30
CA LEU A 75 1.87 0.71 -3.48
C LEU A 75 1.37 -0.70 -3.83
N GLY A 76 1.70 -1.20 -5.03
CA GLY A 76 1.38 -2.58 -5.44
C GLY A 76 -0.11 -2.82 -5.74
N GLU A 77 -0.84 -1.80 -6.19
CA GLU A 77 -2.29 -1.79 -6.37
C GLU A 77 -2.75 -2.51 -7.64
N ARG A 78 -3.06 -3.79 -7.46
CA ARG A 78 -3.25 -4.74 -8.55
C ARG A 78 -4.47 -4.46 -9.43
N ASP A 79 -5.62 -4.27 -8.82
CA ASP A 79 -6.88 -4.14 -9.56
C ASP A 79 -7.05 -2.73 -10.12
N PHE A 80 -6.54 -1.72 -9.40
CA PHE A 80 -6.34 -0.37 -9.93
C PHE A 80 -5.50 -0.41 -11.21
N PHE A 81 -4.32 -1.03 -11.18
CA PHE A 81 -3.42 -1.02 -12.32
C PHE A 81 -4.03 -1.70 -13.55
N LYS A 82 -4.73 -2.83 -13.37
CA LYS A 82 -5.47 -3.48 -14.46
C LYS A 82 -6.53 -2.56 -15.07
N LEU A 83 -7.29 -1.84 -14.24
CA LEU A 83 -8.29 -0.88 -14.72
C LEU A 83 -7.61 0.27 -15.47
N ALA A 84 -6.54 0.84 -14.92
CA ALA A 84 -5.78 1.91 -15.54
C ALA A 84 -5.23 1.50 -16.92
N LEU A 85 -4.67 0.29 -17.05
CA LEU A 85 -4.20 -0.24 -18.32
C LEU A 85 -5.34 -0.41 -19.34
N LEU A 86 -6.54 -0.82 -18.91
CA LEU A 86 -7.71 -0.89 -19.79
C LEU A 86 -8.16 0.51 -20.24
N VAL A 87 -8.18 1.49 -19.34
CA VAL A 87 -8.48 2.90 -19.66
C VAL A 87 -7.47 3.45 -20.66
N ILE A 88 -6.17 3.24 -20.43
CA ILE A 88 -5.10 3.63 -21.35
C ILE A 88 -5.30 2.97 -22.71
N SER A 89 -5.60 1.66 -22.77
CA SER A 89 -5.83 0.97 -24.05
C SER A 89 -7.02 1.47 -24.85
N LYS A 90 -7.99 2.07 -24.18
CA LYS A 90 -9.17 2.63 -24.81
C LYS A 90 -8.93 4.05 -25.36
N PHE A 91 -8.23 4.89 -24.60
CA PHE A 91 -8.08 6.31 -24.93
C PHE A 91 -6.74 6.68 -25.58
N TYR A 92 -5.70 5.88 -25.35
CA TYR A 92 -4.33 6.08 -25.85
C TYR A 92 -3.80 4.78 -26.48
N PRO A 93 -4.47 4.25 -27.53
CA PRO A 93 -4.10 2.98 -28.15
C PRO A 93 -2.68 2.96 -28.72
N GLU A 94 -2.14 4.12 -29.12
CA GLU A 94 -0.82 4.30 -29.71
C GLU A 94 0.34 3.96 -28.75
N VAL A 95 0.14 4.10 -27.43
CA VAL A 95 1.18 3.77 -26.44
C VAL A 95 1.04 2.37 -25.86
N THR A 96 -0.11 1.72 -26.04
CA THR A 96 -0.50 0.55 -25.24
C THR A 96 0.45 -0.63 -25.39
N GLU A 97 0.90 -0.90 -26.62
CA GLU A 97 1.87 -1.97 -26.90
C GLU A 97 3.23 -1.70 -26.27
N LYS A 98 3.65 -0.43 -26.21
CA LYS A 98 4.91 -0.02 -25.57
C LYS A 98 4.91 -0.26 -24.06
N LEU A 99 3.73 -0.39 -23.44
CA LEU A 99 3.60 -0.69 -22.01
C LEU A 99 3.80 -2.17 -21.68
N PHE A 100 3.71 -3.09 -22.65
CA PHE A 100 3.78 -4.54 -22.35
C PHE A 100 5.06 -4.98 -21.63
N PRO A 101 6.25 -4.48 -21.98
CA PRO A 101 7.48 -4.77 -21.24
C PRO A 101 7.48 -4.21 -19.81
N LEU A 102 6.78 -3.10 -19.57
CA LEU A 102 6.72 -2.43 -18.28
C LEU A 102 5.77 -3.13 -17.30
N ILE A 103 4.65 -3.69 -17.79
CA ILE A 103 3.65 -4.36 -16.94
C ILE A 103 4.24 -5.41 -15.97
N PRO A 104 5.08 -6.37 -16.42
CA PRO A 104 5.68 -7.35 -15.52
C PRO A 104 6.83 -6.79 -14.66
N GLU A 105 7.43 -5.67 -15.03
CA GLU A 105 8.52 -5.02 -14.28
C GLU A 105 7.99 -4.30 -13.03
N TYR A 106 6.85 -3.61 -13.15
CA TYR A 106 6.21 -2.93 -12.02
C TYR A 106 5.16 -3.80 -11.33
N GLY A 107 4.59 -4.79 -12.02
CA GLY A 107 3.51 -5.63 -11.51
C GLY A 107 3.75 -7.12 -11.71
N ARG A 108 2.90 -7.73 -12.53
CA ARG A 108 2.89 -9.18 -12.76
C ARG A 108 2.61 -9.50 -14.22
N TRP A 109 3.25 -10.57 -14.68
CA TRP A 109 3.05 -11.11 -16.03
C TRP A 109 1.59 -11.44 -16.37
N ASP A 110 0.79 -11.90 -15.40
CA ASP A 110 -0.60 -12.25 -15.71
C ASP A 110 -1.53 -11.04 -15.88
N TYR A 111 -1.06 -9.81 -15.64
CA TYR A 111 -1.84 -8.62 -15.94
C TYR A 111 -1.97 -8.39 -17.45
N LEU A 112 -1.06 -8.92 -18.27
CA LEU A 112 -1.18 -8.86 -19.73
C LEU A 112 -2.47 -9.52 -20.26
N TYR A 113 -3.01 -10.52 -19.55
CA TYR A 113 -4.25 -11.18 -19.96
C TYR A 113 -5.49 -10.27 -19.94
N ILE A 114 -5.43 -9.07 -19.33
CA ILE A 114 -6.55 -8.11 -19.42
C ILE A 114 -6.81 -7.68 -20.87
N PHE A 115 -5.81 -7.78 -21.75
CA PHE A 115 -5.92 -7.40 -23.16
C PHE A 115 -6.49 -8.51 -24.05
N VAL A 116 -6.79 -9.69 -23.51
CA VAL A 116 -7.22 -10.85 -24.31
C VAL A 116 -8.53 -10.63 -25.06
N ASP A 117 -9.43 -9.81 -24.50
CA ASP A 117 -10.72 -9.49 -25.08
C ASP A 117 -10.75 -8.03 -25.57
N THR A 118 -9.59 -7.47 -25.92
CA THR A 118 -9.43 -6.13 -26.51
C THR A 118 -8.74 -6.22 -27.88
N PRO A 119 -8.73 -5.14 -28.68
CA PRO A 119 -8.00 -5.12 -29.96
C PRO A 119 -6.50 -5.39 -29.86
N PHE A 120 -5.94 -5.44 -28.64
CA PHE A 120 -4.53 -5.68 -28.38
C PHE A 120 -4.18 -7.16 -28.13
N ALA A 121 -5.16 -8.07 -28.19
CA ALA A 121 -4.97 -9.49 -27.89
C ALA A 121 -3.82 -10.13 -28.69
N ASP A 122 -3.83 -9.97 -30.02
CA ASP A 122 -2.83 -10.57 -30.90
C ASP A 122 -1.43 -10.03 -30.63
N LYS A 123 -1.30 -8.72 -30.42
CA LYS A 123 -0.04 -8.04 -30.08
C LYS A 123 0.50 -8.51 -28.72
N MET A 124 -0.37 -8.62 -27.72
CA MET A 124 -0.01 -9.12 -26.39
C MET A 124 0.48 -10.57 -26.44
N PHE A 125 -0.20 -11.44 -27.19
CA PHE A 125 0.23 -12.82 -27.37
C PHE A 125 1.54 -12.93 -28.17
N ALA A 126 1.74 -12.08 -29.18
CA ALA A 126 3.01 -11.99 -29.90
C ALA A 126 4.16 -11.59 -28.96
N TYR A 127 3.95 -10.63 -28.07
CA TYR A 127 4.92 -10.24 -27.04
C TYR A 127 5.25 -11.41 -26.08
N LEU A 128 4.25 -12.09 -25.53
CA LEU A 128 4.48 -13.26 -24.66
C LEU A 128 5.26 -14.37 -25.39
N ARG A 129 4.96 -14.60 -26.67
CA ARG A 129 5.67 -15.57 -27.50
C ARG A 129 7.13 -15.17 -27.69
N GLN A 130 7.41 -13.91 -27.99
CA GLN A 130 8.76 -13.39 -28.15
C GLN A 130 9.59 -13.59 -26.86
N GLU A 131 9.00 -13.29 -25.69
CA GLU A 131 9.64 -13.51 -24.39
C GLU A 131 9.89 -14.99 -24.10
N HIS A 132 8.96 -15.87 -24.48
CA HIS A 132 9.16 -17.31 -24.43
C HIS A 132 10.32 -17.76 -25.32
N GLU A 133 10.36 -17.35 -26.58
CA GLU A 133 11.41 -17.70 -27.54
C GLU A 133 12.79 -17.22 -27.08
N LYS A 134 12.89 -16.00 -26.52
CA LYS A 134 14.11 -15.48 -25.88
C LYS A 134 14.57 -16.38 -24.73
N CYS A 135 13.65 -16.76 -23.82
CA CYS A 135 13.97 -17.67 -22.71
C CYS A 135 14.52 -19.01 -23.21
N MET A 136 13.88 -19.58 -24.24
CA MET A 136 14.29 -20.86 -24.82
C MET A 136 15.67 -20.76 -25.49
N LYS A 137 15.91 -19.71 -26.27
CA LYS A 137 17.20 -19.45 -26.94
C LYS A 137 18.34 -19.30 -25.93
N ASN A 138 18.11 -18.58 -24.85
CA ASN A 138 19.12 -18.29 -23.83
C ASN A 138 19.24 -19.37 -22.75
N LYS A 139 18.44 -20.46 -22.84
CA LYS A 139 18.32 -21.49 -21.80
C LYS A 139 18.04 -20.91 -20.40
N GLN A 140 17.25 -19.85 -20.36
CA GLN A 140 16.85 -19.16 -19.12
C GLN A 140 15.40 -19.49 -18.75
N THR A 141 15.06 -19.27 -17.49
CA THR A 141 13.70 -19.46 -16.98
C THR A 141 13.22 -18.17 -16.33
N SER A 142 12.21 -17.57 -16.96
CA SER A 142 11.57 -16.33 -16.53
C SER A 142 10.46 -16.58 -15.50
N LEU A 143 10.22 -15.59 -14.63
CA LEU A 143 9.05 -15.56 -13.75
C LEU A 143 7.71 -15.55 -14.52
N MET A 144 7.71 -15.27 -15.82
CA MET A 144 6.53 -15.38 -16.68
C MET A 144 5.82 -16.74 -16.52
N TYR A 145 6.57 -17.84 -16.47
CA TYR A 145 6.01 -19.20 -16.35
C TYR A 145 5.27 -19.46 -15.02
N LYS A 146 5.56 -18.69 -13.97
CA LYS A 146 4.75 -18.71 -12.73
C LYS A 146 3.31 -18.26 -13.02
N TRP A 147 3.17 -17.25 -13.87
CA TRP A 147 1.93 -16.50 -14.07
C TRP A 147 1.12 -16.92 -15.30
N LEU A 148 1.75 -17.53 -16.31
CA LEU A 148 1.03 -18.08 -17.46
C LEU A 148 -0.07 -19.05 -17.02
N LYS A 149 -1.24 -18.95 -17.65
CA LYS A 149 -2.42 -19.71 -17.22
C LYS A 149 -2.33 -21.17 -17.64
N SER A 150 -2.79 -22.06 -16.76
CA SER A 150 -2.72 -23.50 -16.99
C SER A 150 -4.01 -24.02 -17.62
N ILE A 151 -3.88 -24.90 -18.61
CA ILE A 151 -5.02 -25.62 -19.20
C ILE A 151 -5.68 -26.63 -18.24
N ASN A 152 -4.99 -26.99 -17.15
CA ASN A 152 -5.47 -27.94 -16.13
C ASN A 152 -6.14 -27.26 -14.94
N ALA A 153 -6.22 -25.92 -14.91
CA ALA A 153 -6.85 -25.21 -13.79
C ALA A 153 -8.34 -25.57 -13.68
N SER A 154 -8.92 -25.64 -12.48
CA SER A 154 -10.35 -25.90 -12.33
C SER A 154 -11.24 -24.79 -12.88
N ASN A 155 -10.76 -23.53 -12.81
CA ASN A 155 -11.48 -22.35 -13.28
C ASN A 155 -11.55 -22.29 -14.83
N PRO A 156 -12.76 -22.21 -15.43
CA PRO A 156 -12.94 -22.22 -16.89
C PRO A 156 -12.20 -21.10 -17.62
N GLU A 157 -12.20 -19.90 -17.06
CA GLU A 157 -11.51 -18.75 -17.66
C GLU A 157 -9.99 -18.95 -17.65
N THR A 158 -9.44 -19.47 -16.56
CA THR A 158 -8.01 -19.84 -16.52
C THR A 158 -7.66 -20.90 -17.56
N LYS A 159 -8.55 -21.89 -17.80
CA LYS A 159 -8.35 -22.86 -18.88
C LYS A 159 -8.38 -22.18 -20.25
N ARG A 160 -9.37 -21.29 -20.51
CA ARG A 160 -9.49 -20.53 -21.77
C ARG A 160 -8.20 -19.77 -22.07
N LEU A 161 -7.72 -18.97 -21.12
CA LEU A 161 -6.48 -18.21 -21.24
C LEU A 161 -5.27 -19.12 -21.46
N GLY A 162 -5.19 -20.27 -20.79
CA GLY A 162 -4.14 -21.26 -20.99
C GLY A 162 -4.12 -21.84 -22.40
N LYS A 163 -5.29 -22.13 -22.98
CA LYS A 163 -5.42 -22.64 -24.35
C LYS A 163 -5.05 -21.60 -25.39
N LEU A 164 -5.47 -20.35 -25.20
CA LEU A 164 -5.08 -19.23 -26.06
C LEU A 164 -3.56 -19.02 -26.03
N THR A 165 -2.94 -19.12 -24.84
CA THR A 165 -1.48 -19.04 -24.68
C THR A 165 -0.77 -20.18 -25.41
N ALA A 166 -1.25 -21.42 -25.29
CA ALA A 166 -0.68 -22.57 -25.99
C ALA A 166 -0.72 -22.37 -27.51
N LYS A 167 -1.87 -21.92 -28.04
CA LYS A 167 -2.04 -21.58 -29.46
C LYS A 167 -1.07 -20.48 -29.89
N ALA A 168 -0.96 -19.41 -29.11
CA ALA A 168 -0.03 -18.31 -29.40
C ALA A 168 1.43 -18.76 -29.46
N PHE A 169 1.81 -19.76 -28.65
CA PHE A 169 3.17 -20.31 -28.64
C PHE A 169 3.40 -21.38 -29.73
N ASN A 170 2.39 -21.66 -30.58
CA ASN A 170 2.39 -22.77 -31.54
C ASN A 170 2.67 -24.14 -30.91
N LEU A 171 2.13 -24.35 -29.71
CA LEU A 171 2.26 -25.63 -28.98
C LEU A 171 0.90 -26.31 -28.90
N SER A 172 0.90 -27.65 -28.98
CA SER A 172 -0.26 -28.42 -28.57
C SER A 172 -0.53 -28.22 -27.07
N GLU A 173 -1.79 -28.42 -26.64
CA GLU A 173 -2.16 -28.38 -25.23
C GLU A 173 -1.26 -29.31 -24.37
N LYS A 174 -0.88 -30.48 -24.91
CA LYS A 174 0.01 -31.44 -24.25
C LYS A 174 1.43 -30.91 -24.07
N GLU A 175 2.01 -30.29 -25.09
CA GLU A 175 3.35 -29.71 -25.06
C GLU A 175 3.41 -28.51 -24.12
N TYR A 176 2.45 -27.61 -24.22
CA TYR A 176 2.36 -26.44 -23.33
C TYR A 176 2.26 -26.86 -21.85
N ARG A 177 1.45 -27.88 -21.54
CA ARG A 177 1.38 -28.42 -20.17
C ARG A 177 2.72 -28.96 -19.68
N LYS A 178 3.46 -29.68 -20.53
CA LYS A 178 4.78 -30.23 -20.17
C LYS A 178 5.79 -29.09 -19.96
N LEU A 179 5.84 -28.12 -20.87
CA LEU A 179 6.66 -26.92 -20.76
C LEU A 179 6.40 -26.19 -19.43
N LEU A 180 5.13 -25.90 -19.13
CA LEU A 180 4.76 -25.16 -17.93
C LEU A 180 5.13 -25.93 -16.66
N SER A 181 4.92 -27.26 -16.64
CA SER A 181 5.34 -28.10 -15.51
C SER A 181 6.86 -28.09 -15.33
N GLN A 182 7.62 -28.24 -16.41
CA GLN A 182 9.08 -28.20 -16.38
C GLN A 182 9.58 -26.83 -15.86
N LYS A 183 9.11 -25.73 -16.46
CA LYS A 183 9.56 -24.38 -16.09
C LYS A 183 9.18 -24.02 -14.66
N ARG A 184 8.01 -24.43 -14.17
CA ARG A 184 7.64 -24.24 -12.76
C ARG A 184 8.44 -25.09 -11.78
N LYS A 185 8.94 -26.26 -12.21
CA LYS A 185 9.90 -27.05 -11.43
C LYS A 185 11.24 -26.31 -11.32
N GLU A 186 11.75 -25.79 -12.42
CA GLU A 186 12.98 -24.99 -12.47
C GLU A 186 12.88 -23.74 -11.57
N LEU A 187 11.71 -23.10 -11.49
CA LEU A 187 11.43 -21.96 -10.61
C LEU A 187 11.30 -22.30 -9.11
N LYS A 188 11.30 -23.58 -8.73
CA LYS A 188 11.18 -24.03 -7.32
C LYS A 188 10.00 -23.41 -6.57
N ILE A 189 8.85 -23.28 -7.22
CA ILE A 189 7.63 -22.66 -6.65
C ILE A 189 7.14 -23.47 -5.42
N VAL A 190 6.96 -22.82 -4.27
CA VAL A 190 6.63 -23.49 -3.01
C VAL A 190 5.32 -24.28 -3.07
N GLU A 191 4.29 -23.73 -3.72
CA GLU A 191 2.98 -24.35 -3.86
C GLU A 191 3.04 -25.66 -4.68
N ARG A 192 4.06 -25.82 -5.53
CA ARG A 192 4.31 -27.06 -6.26
C ARG A 192 4.72 -28.18 -5.30
N TYR A 193 5.71 -27.93 -4.45
CA TYR A 193 6.18 -28.94 -3.48
C TYR A 193 5.06 -29.33 -2.52
N MET A 194 4.31 -28.32 -2.02
CA MET A 194 3.16 -28.55 -1.15
C MET A 194 2.08 -29.41 -1.81
N SER A 195 1.73 -29.14 -3.07
CA SER A 195 0.70 -29.91 -3.78
C SER A 195 1.11 -31.34 -4.16
N HIS A 196 2.42 -31.61 -4.26
CA HIS A 196 2.95 -32.95 -4.52
C HIS A 196 3.33 -33.71 -3.23
N ASN A 197 3.06 -33.10 -2.06
CA ASN A 197 3.45 -33.63 -0.75
C ASN A 197 4.98 -33.83 -0.59
N GLU A 198 5.78 -33.06 -1.35
CA GLU A 198 7.25 -33.06 -1.36
C GLU A 198 7.80 -32.03 -0.34
N TRP A 199 7.35 -32.09 0.91
CA TRP A 199 7.69 -31.09 1.94
C TRP A 199 9.19 -31.03 2.26
N ASP A 200 9.84 -32.20 2.26
CA ASP A 200 11.27 -32.42 2.45
C ASP A 200 12.15 -31.75 1.38
N GLN A 201 11.55 -31.34 0.25
CA GLN A 201 12.24 -30.67 -0.86
C GLN A 201 12.08 -29.14 -0.83
N ILE A 202 11.28 -28.58 0.08
CA ILE A 202 11.05 -27.12 0.16
C ILE A 202 12.36 -26.42 0.57
N PRO A 203 12.88 -25.47 -0.25
CA PRO A 203 14.05 -24.68 0.10
C PRO A 203 13.61 -23.41 0.86
N TYR A 204 13.46 -23.50 2.19
CA TYR A 204 12.86 -22.41 2.99
C TYR A 204 13.50 -21.03 2.81
N GLU A 205 14.82 -20.95 2.62
CA GLU A 205 15.55 -19.70 2.34
C GLU A 205 15.10 -18.99 1.05
N HIS A 206 14.57 -19.75 0.09
CA HIS A 206 14.10 -19.23 -1.20
C HIS A 206 12.59 -18.97 -1.19
N VAL A 207 11.88 -19.31 -0.11
CA VAL A 207 10.45 -19.07 0.01
C VAL A 207 10.23 -17.57 0.28
N PRO A 208 9.47 -16.86 -0.58
CA PRO A 208 9.16 -15.45 -0.35
C PRO A 208 8.48 -15.24 1.02
N SER A 209 8.79 -14.16 1.74
CA SER A 209 8.23 -13.89 3.07
C SER A 209 6.70 -13.94 3.13
N LYS A 210 6.00 -13.37 2.14
CA LYS A 210 4.53 -13.47 2.03
C LYS A 210 4.04 -14.91 1.99
N ALA A 211 4.73 -15.78 1.25
CA ALA A 211 4.41 -17.21 1.21
C ALA A 211 4.80 -17.89 2.54
N SER A 212 5.90 -17.49 3.16
CA SER A 212 6.31 -17.97 4.50
C SER A 212 5.22 -17.68 5.53
N VAL A 213 4.78 -16.43 5.63
CA VAL A 213 3.69 -16.01 6.53
C VAL A 213 2.38 -16.74 6.20
N LEU A 214 2.04 -16.90 4.91
CA LEU A 214 0.81 -17.55 4.48
C LEU A 214 0.78 -19.05 4.85
N TYR A 215 1.87 -19.76 4.60
CA TYR A 215 1.94 -21.22 4.68
C TYR A 215 2.63 -21.76 5.95
N ARG A 216 3.09 -20.89 6.86
CA ARG A 216 3.78 -21.25 8.12
C ARG A 216 3.17 -22.42 8.89
N ARG A 217 1.83 -22.45 9.02
CA ARG A 217 1.12 -23.53 9.74
C ARG A 217 1.21 -24.87 9.01
N ALA A 218 1.26 -24.84 7.67
CA ALA A 218 1.45 -26.05 6.88
C ALA A 218 2.90 -26.54 7.02
N PHE A 219 3.88 -25.64 7.01
CA PHE A 219 5.29 -26.00 7.23
C PHE A 219 5.50 -26.63 8.61
N LEU A 220 4.98 -26.01 9.67
CA LEU A 220 5.06 -26.56 11.03
C LEU A 220 4.37 -27.93 11.16
N ARG A 221 3.30 -28.18 10.42
CA ARG A 221 2.54 -29.44 10.48
C ARG A 221 3.23 -30.59 9.75
N HIS A 222 3.82 -30.30 8.58
CA HIS A 222 4.32 -31.33 7.67
C HIS A 222 5.84 -31.49 7.70
N ASP A 223 6.59 -30.48 8.15
CA ASP A 223 8.05 -30.50 8.19
C ASP A 223 8.60 -29.67 9.36
N TYR A 224 8.12 -30.00 10.56
CA TYR A 224 8.39 -29.28 11.80
C TYR A 224 9.89 -29.07 12.05
N ALA A 225 10.69 -30.14 11.95
CA ALA A 225 12.11 -30.11 12.33
C ALA A 225 12.95 -29.22 11.41
N ARG A 226 12.82 -29.36 10.08
CA ARG A 226 13.57 -28.52 9.13
C ARG A 226 13.10 -27.08 9.19
N TYR A 227 11.80 -26.85 9.32
CA TYR A 227 11.28 -25.49 9.42
C TYR A 227 11.75 -24.80 10.70
N LYS A 228 11.74 -25.49 11.85
CA LYS A 228 12.28 -24.93 13.11
C LYS A 228 13.78 -24.65 13.03
N ALA A 229 14.56 -25.53 12.42
CA ALA A 229 15.99 -25.28 12.19
C ALA A 229 16.20 -24.02 11.35
N TYR A 230 15.40 -23.82 10.30
CA TYR A 230 15.41 -22.59 9.49
C TYR A 230 15.05 -21.34 10.31
N LEU A 231 14.05 -21.40 11.20
CA LEU A 231 13.69 -20.28 12.07
C LEU A 231 14.81 -19.93 13.08
N GLU A 232 15.50 -20.93 13.64
CA GLU A 232 16.66 -20.66 14.52
C GLU A 232 17.82 -20.05 13.71
N ALA A 233 18.10 -20.54 12.50
CA ALA A 233 19.13 -19.96 11.63
C ALA A 233 18.81 -18.48 11.28
N LEU A 234 17.53 -18.14 11.03
CA LEU A 234 17.08 -16.76 10.82
C LEU A 234 17.33 -15.89 12.06
N LYS A 235 17.04 -16.43 13.25
CA LYS A 235 17.20 -15.74 14.53
C LYS A 235 18.67 -15.48 14.86
N ASN A 236 19.55 -16.39 14.46
CA ASN A 236 21.01 -16.25 14.60
C ASN A 236 21.65 -15.40 13.49
N HIS A 237 20.86 -14.84 12.57
CA HIS A 237 21.33 -14.08 11.41
C HIS A 237 22.21 -14.88 10.42
N GLU A 238 22.10 -16.22 10.43
CA GLU A 238 22.82 -17.11 9.52
C GLU A 238 22.21 -17.11 8.12
N VAL A 239 20.88 -16.89 8.04
CA VAL A 239 20.13 -16.75 6.79
C VAL A 239 19.31 -15.46 6.81
N LYS A 240 18.95 -14.97 5.62
CA LYS A 240 18.11 -13.76 5.45
C LYS A 240 16.74 -14.12 4.91
N ILE A 241 15.70 -13.48 5.44
CA ILE A 241 14.35 -13.55 4.90
C ILE A 241 14.12 -12.38 3.94
N ASN A 242 13.63 -12.64 2.73
CA ASN A 242 13.26 -11.58 1.79
C ASN A 242 11.90 -10.99 2.18
N THR A 243 11.92 -9.85 2.87
CA THR A 243 10.74 -9.11 3.37
C THR A 243 10.36 -7.90 2.53
N ASP A 244 11.02 -7.67 1.39
CA ASP A 244 10.88 -6.45 0.58
C ASP A 244 9.43 -6.16 0.14
N THR A 245 8.62 -7.22 0.00
CA THR A 245 7.22 -7.12 -0.42
C THR A 245 6.23 -7.42 0.71
N LEU A 246 6.69 -7.64 1.95
CA LEU A 246 5.85 -7.91 3.11
C LEU A 246 5.50 -6.60 3.82
N TYR A 247 4.21 -6.37 4.06
CA TYR A 247 3.75 -5.16 4.74
C TYR A 247 3.38 -5.45 6.20
N PRO A 248 3.43 -4.44 7.10
CA PRO A 248 3.12 -4.62 8.51
C PRO A 248 1.76 -5.31 8.76
N HIS A 249 0.73 -4.91 8.00
CA HIS A 249 -0.61 -5.49 8.13
C HIS A 249 -0.69 -6.96 7.73
N ASP A 250 0.16 -7.45 6.81
CA ASP A 250 0.23 -8.87 6.44
C ASP A 250 0.58 -9.75 7.66
N ILE A 251 1.25 -9.17 8.66
CA ILE A 251 1.61 -9.81 9.93
C ILE A 251 0.53 -9.56 10.99
N ILE A 252 0.11 -8.30 11.18
CA ILE A 252 -0.88 -7.93 12.21
C ILE A 252 -2.21 -8.66 12.03
N THR A 253 -2.75 -8.69 10.80
CA THR A 253 -3.99 -9.43 10.50
C THR A 253 -3.91 -10.90 10.92
N ARG A 254 -2.72 -11.52 10.87
CA ARG A 254 -2.55 -12.93 11.25
C ARG A 254 -2.56 -13.15 12.75
N TYR A 255 -2.09 -12.17 13.53
CA TYR A 255 -2.18 -12.20 14.98
C TYR A 255 -3.61 -11.95 15.46
N LEU A 256 -4.27 -10.92 14.91
CA LEU A 256 -5.63 -10.56 15.28
C LEU A 256 -6.62 -11.70 14.96
N ASN A 257 -6.45 -12.39 13.83
CA ASN A 257 -7.25 -13.57 13.47
C ASN A 257 -6.88 -14.85 14.24
N ASN A 258 -5.86 -14.83 15.09
CA ASN A 258 -5.38 -16.00 15.83
C ASN A 258 -5.31 -15.78 17.34
N PHE A 259 -6.26 -15.03 17.90
CA PHE A 259 -6.36 -14.79 19.34
C PHE A 259 -5.06 -14.29 20.01
N LEU A 260 -4.16 -13.69 19.21
CA LEU A 260 -2.86 -13.18 19.65
C LEU A 260 -1.89 -14.24 20.22
N ASP A 261 -2.04 -15.51 19.82
CA ASP A 261 -1.07 -16.55 20.19
C ASP A 261 0.30 -16.27 19.55
N TYR A 262 1.37 -16.41 20.35
CA TYR A 262 2.74 -16.23 19.91
C TYR A 262 3.07 -17.09 18.67
N ASP A 263 3.64 -16.47 17.64
CA ASP A 263 4.05 -17.14 16.42
C ASP A 263 5.45 -16.69 16.00
N GLU A 264 6.42 -17.59 16.14
CA GLU A 264 7.83 -17.31 15.89
C GLU A 264 8.10 -16.85 14.45
N THR A 265 7.35 -17.38 13.47
CA THR A 265 7.50 -16.94 12.07
C THR A 265 7.08 -15.49 11.92
N LEU A 266 5.98 -15.09 12.55
CA LEU A 266 5.47 -13.72 12.51
C LEU A 266 6.39 -12.74 13.25
N GLU A 267 6.94 -13.15 14.40
CA GLU A 267 7.93 -12.34 15.15
C GLU A 267 9.20 -12.08 14.34
N LEU A 268 9.74 -13.13 13.72
CA LEU A 268 10.94 -13.01 12.88
C LEU A 268 10.65 -12.19 11.62
N ALA A 269 9.47 -12.36 11.01
CA ALA A 269 9.05 -11.55 9.87
C ALA A 269 8.97 -10.06 10.23
N TRP A 270 8.39 -9.72 11.38
CA TRP A 270 8.26 -8.32 11.84
C TRP A 270 9.62 -7.66 12.11
N LYS A 271 10.52 -8.39 12.78
CA LYS A 271 11.88 -7.92 13.07
C LYS A 271 12.70 -7.67 11.80
N ASN A 272 12.45 -8.44 10.74
CA ASN A 272 13.15 -8.31 9.47
C ASN A 272 12.42 -7.40 8.46
N LEU A 273 11.31 -6.74 8.83
CA LEU A 273 10.72 -5.73 7.94
C LEU A 273 11.75 -4.61 7.67
N PRO A 274 11.91 -4.15 6.42
CA PRO A 274 12.85 -3.08 6.09
C PRO A 274 12.59 -1.84 6.93
N ASP A 275 13.64 -1.09 7.27
CA ASP A 275 13.50 0.18 7.99
C ASP A 275 13.36 1.35 7.02
N TYR A 276 12.12 1.70 6.71
CA TYR A 276 11.76 2.84 5.87
C TYR A 276 11.90 4.21 6.56
N THR A 277 12.32 4.26 7.83
CA THR A 277 12.66 5.53 8.49
C THR A 277 14.05 6.04 8.09
N GLU A 278 14.89 5.17 7.52
CA GLU A 278 16.27 5.47 7.11
C GLU A 278 17.12 6.08 8.24
N GLY A 279 16.78 5.79 9.50
CA GLY A 279 17.43 6.33 10.68
C GLY A 279 17.22 7.84 10.89
N LYS A 280 16.34 8.49 10.11
CA LYS A 280 16.06 9.92 10.20
C LYS A 280 15.57 10.27 11.61
N GLN A 281 16.16 11.32 12.19
CA GLN A 281 15.79 11.80 13.52
C GLN A 281 14.78 12.93 13.39
N GLU A 282 13.51 12.60 13.54
CA GLU A 282 12.42 13.56 13.43
C GLU A 282 11.37 13.29 14.50
N ASN A 283 10.93 14.34 15.21
CA ASN A 283 9.91 14.22 16.23
C ASN A 283 8.53 14.06 15.57
N VAL A 284 8.16 12.83 15.25
CA VAL A 284 6.85 12.50 14.69
C VAL A 284 6.01 11.76 15.72
N LEU A 285 4.74 12.14 15.85
CA LEU A 285 3.77 11.43 16.66
C LEU A 285 2.72 10.78 15.76
N SER A 286 2.58 9.45 15.87
CA SER A 286 1.48 8.74 15.21
C SER A 286 0.18 8.94 15.97
N VAL A 287 -0.89 9.14 15.20
CA VAL A 287 -2.27 9.19 15.66
C VAL A 287 -3.00 8.05 14.93
N ILE A 288 -3.46 7.05 15.68
CA ILE A 288 -4.05 5.82 15.11
C ILE A 288 -5.57 5.87 15.29
N ASP A 289 -6.28 5.76 14.18
CA ASP A 289 -7.73 5.62 14.17
C ASP A 289 -8.18 4.25 14.67
N VAL A 290 -9.02 4.28 15.70
CA VAL A 290 -9.58 3.13 16.40
C VAL A 290 -11.11 3.17 16.42
N SER A 291 -11.71 4.06 15.63
CA SER A 291 -13.16 4.24 15.54
C SER A 291 -13.88 3.03 14.92
N GLY A 292 -15.20 2.98 15.09
CA GLY A 292 -16.03 1.88 14.60
C GLY A 292 -15.93 1.64 13.08
N SER A 293 -15.67 2.68 12.28
CA SER A 293 -15.55 2.58 10.82
C SER A 293 -14.30 1.80 10.38
N MET A 294 -13.26 1.75 11.23
CA MET A 294 -12.02 1.02 10.99
C MET A 294 -12.19 -0.51 11.06
N PHE A 295 -13.31 -1.01 11.60
CA PHE A 295 -13.62 -2.44 11.67
C PHE A 295 -14.21 -3.00 10.37
N GLN A 296 -14.21 -2.23 9.29
CA GLN A 296 -14.64 -2.69 7.98
C GLN A 296 -13.50 -3.36 7.20
N PRO A 297 -13.80 -4.36 6.35
CA PRO A 297 -12.83 -4.94 5.42
C PRO A 297 -12.25 -3.90 4.47
N VAL A 298 -10.96 -4.05 4.16
CA VAL A 298 -10.24 -3.12 3.26
C VAL A 298 -10.47 -3.36 1.75
N ALA A 299 -11.03 -4.51 1.41
CA ALA A 299 -11.35 -4.90 0.04
C ALA A 299 -12.44 -5.97 0.06
N PRO A 300 -13.15 -6.20 -1.07
CA PRO A 300 -14.21 -7.19 -1.09
C PRO A 300 -13.60 -8.57 -0.80
N ARG A 301 -14.14 -9.28 0.19
CA ARG A 301 -13.68 -10.62 0.63
C ARG A 301 -12.27 -10.64 1.24
N ALA A 302 -11.73 -9.49 1.67
CA ALA A 302 -10.50 -9.46 2.45
C ALA A 302 -10.77 -9.86 3.91
N ASN A 303 -9.85 -10.60 4.50
CA ASN A 303 -9.82 -10.88 5.94
C ASN A 303 -9.06 -9.81 6.73
N THR A 304 -8.50 -8.81 6.04
CA THR A 304 -7.81 -7.66 6.63
C THR A 304 -8.82 -6.54 6.82
N LEU A 305 -8.87 -6.00 8.02
CA LEU A 305 -9.68 -4.82 8.36
C LEU A 305 -8.83 -3.54 8.28
N ALA A 306 -9.49 -2.39 8.13
CA ALA A 306 -8.77 -1.11 8.11
C ALA A 306 -8.00 -0.87 9.43
N ILE A 307 -8.55 -1.33 10.56
CA ILE A 307 -7.91 -1.29 11.87
C ILE A 307 -6.61 -2.11 11.92
N ASP A 308 -6.54 -3.25 11.21
CA ASP A 308 -5.32 -4.06 11.14
C ASP A 308 -4.19 -3.28 10.45
N VAL A 309 -4.55 -2.51 9.43
CA VAL A 309 -3.62 -1.64 8.69
C VAL A 309 -3.17 -0.49 9.57
N ALA A 310 -4.11 0.18 10.24
CA ALA A 310 -3.81 1.33 11.11
C ALA A 310 -2.90 0.92 12.28
N ILE A 311 -3.22 -0.18 12.96
CA ILE A 311 -2.37 -0.75 14.01
C ILE A 311 -1.01 -1.17 13.43
N GLY A 312 -0.99 -1.82 12.27
CA GLY A 312 0.26 -2.26 11.64
C GLY A 312 1.19 -1.12 11.29
N LEU A 313 0.70 -0.09 10.62
CA LEU A 313 1.49 1.09 10.27
C LEU A 313 1.89 1.89 11.51
N GLY A 314 0.96 2.14 12.44
CA GLY A 314 1.22 2.91 13.64
C GLY A 314 2.20 2.25 14.59
N LEU A 315 2.07 0.93 14.81
CA LEU A 315 3.03 0.14 15.60
C LEU A 315 4.40 0.09 14.91
N TYR A 316 4.43 -0.18 13.60
CA TYR A 316 5.66 -0.19 12.81
C TYR A 316 6.41 1.14 12.92
N PHE A 317 5.67 2.25 12.80
CA PHE A 317 6.21 3.60 12.86
C PHE A 317 6.71 3.93 14.27
N ALA A 318 5.86 3.80 15.28
CA ALA A 318 6.20 4.16 16.66
C ALA A 318 7.43 3.41 17.21
N GLU A 319 7.67 2.16 16.78
CA GLU A 319 8.88 1.41 17.17
C GLU A 319 10.16 1.90 16.51
N ARG A 320 10.07 2.41 15.28
CA ARG A 320 11.23 2.72 14.43
C ARG A 320 11.59 4.20 14.42
N ILE A 321 10.62 5.08 14.65
CA ILE A 321 10.93 6.50 14.82
C ILE A 321 11.89 6.73 15.98
N ASN A 322 12.71 7.75 15.80
CA ASN A 322 13.57 8.28 16.85
C ASN A 322 12.95 9.56 17.43
N GLY A 323 13.41 9.98 18.60
CA GLY A 323 12.89 11.17 19.28
C GLY A 323 11.96 10.86 20.46
N SER A 324 11.36 11.93 21.01
CA SER A 324 10.66 11.88 22.30
C SER A 324 9.40 11.02 22.31
N PHE A 325 8.79 10.79 21.13
CA PHE A 325 7.57 10.00 20.97
C PHE A 325 7.83 8.53 20.62
N LYS A 326 9.09 8.08 20.62
CA LYS A 326 9.43 6.68 20.36
C LYS A 326 8.65 5.73 21.28
N ASN A 327 8.11 4.67 20.70
CA ASN A 327 7.23 3.68 21.34
C ASN A 327 5.92 4.26 21.91
N HIS A 328 5.44 5.39 21.40
CA HIS A 328 4.15 5.96 21.76
C HIS A 328 3.33 6.31 20.50
N PHE A 329 2.01 6.26 20.64
CA PHE A 329 1.08 6.82 19.68
C PHE A 329 -0.12 7.40 20.44
N LEU A 330 -0.85 8.29 19.80
CA LEU A 330 -2.10 8.85 20.32
C LEU A 330 -3.28 8.11 19.67
N THR A 331 -4.32 7.78 20.44
CA THR A 331 -5.57 7.29 19.84
C THR A 331 -6.31 8.45 19.16
N TYR A 332 -6.92 8.16 18.01
CA TYR A 332 -7.85 9.07 17.38
C TYR A 332 -9.26 8.74 17.90
N SER A 333 -9.66 9.43 18.96
CA SER A 333 -10.94 9.23 19.66
C SER A 333 -11.47 10.56 20.22
N GLU A 334 -12.73 10.61 20.66
CA GLU A 334 -13.30 11.77 21.38
C GLU A 334 -12.48 12.15 22.63
N GLU A 335 -11.89 11.13 23.29
CA GLU A 335 -10.93 11.27 24.38
C GLU A 335 -9.60 10.67 23.94
N PRO A 336 -8.67 11.43 23.33
CA PRO A 336 -7.38 10.92 22.90
C PRO A 336 -6.54 10.45 24.09
N GLU A 337 -6.03 9.21 24.02
CA GLU A 337 -5.11 8.63 25.00
C GLU A 337 -3.72 8.48 24.38
N LEU A 338 -2.68 8.92 25.11
CA LEU A 338 -1.30 8.63 24.73
C LEU A 338 -0.94 7.21 25.19
N VAL A 339 -0.91 6.28 24.24
CA VAL A 339 -0.63 4.87 24.49
C VAL A 339 0.87 4.61 24.38
N LYS A 340 1.45 4.04 25.43
CA LYS A 340 2.81 3.51 25.43
C LYS A 340 2.82 2.05 25.00
N ILE A 341 3.61 1.73 23.98
CA ILE A 341 3.79 0.37 23.47
C ILE A 341 4.61 -0.43 24.49
N LYS A 342 3.99 -1.47 25.04
CA LYS A 342 4.58 -2.35 26.06
C LYS A 342 4.56 -3.78 25.55
N GLY A 343 5.60 -4.57 25.84
CA GLY A 343 5.67 -5.99 25.49
C GLY A 343 7.04 -6.40 24.95
N LYS A 344 7.43 -7.65 25.21
CA LYS A 344 8.69 -8.23 24.70
C LYS A 344 8.51 -8.80 23.29
N SER A 345 7.38 -9.47 23.04
CA SER A 345 7.00 -9.98 21.72
C SER A 345 6.04 -9.04 21.00
N LEU A 346 5.96 -9.15 19.66
CA LEU A 346 4.94 -8.46 18.88
C LEU A 346 3.53 -8.86 19.35
N ALA A 347 3.28 -10.14 19.63
CA ALA A 347 2.01 -10.61 20.17
C ALA A 347 1.57 -9.84 21.43
N GLN A 348 2.49 -9.64 22.38
CA GLN A 348 2.24 -8.88 23.61
C GLN A 348 1.99 -7.40 23.34
N LYS A 349 2.73 -6.81 22.38
CA LYS A 349 2.56 -5.40 21.99
C LYS A 349 1.17 -5.17 21.40
N ILE A 350 0.75 -6.03 20.48
CA ILE A 350 -0.59 -5.98 19.90
C ILE A 350 -1.64 -6.14 21.01
N GLN A 351 -1.50 -7.14 21.88
CA GLN A 351 -2.44 -7.39 22.97
C GLN A 351 -2.62 -6.19 23.90
N ASN A 352 -1.54 -5.48 24.21
CA ASN A 352 -1.61 -4.29 25.06
C ASN A 352 -2.29 -3.13 24.36
N ILE A 353 -2.05 -2.95 23.06
CA ILE A 353 -2.67 -1.88 22.26
C ILE A 353 -4.16 -2.16 22.05
N THR A 354 -4.55 -3.42 21.82
CA THR A 354 -5.95 -3.84 21.65
C THR A 354 -6.81 -3.74 22.90
N ARG A 355 -6.21 -3.48 24.05
CA ARG A 355 -6.90 -3.28 25.34
C ARG A 355 -7.02 -1.81 25.72
N ALA A 356 -6.40 -0.89 24.99
CA ALA A 356 -6.57 0.54 25.23
C ALA A 356 -8.03 0.95 25.01
N ASN A 357 -8.48 2.04 25.65
CA ASN A 357 -9.83 2.51 25.43
C ASN A 357 -9.93 3.13 24.04
N TRP A 358 -10.75 2.53 23.17
CA TRP A 358 -10.80 2.87 21.75
C TRP A 358 -11.98 3.77 21.38
N GLY A 359 -12.62 4.41 22.37
CA GLY A 359 -13.73 5.39 22.25
C GLY A 359 -14.17 5.63 20.82
N LEU A 360 -15.16 4.85 20.36
CA LEU A 360 -15.44 4.50 18.96
C LEU A 360 -15.89 5.65 18.02
N ASN A 361 -15.66 6.91 18.41
CA ASN A 361 -16.01 8.16 17.74
C ASN A 361 -14.78 9.07 17.63
N THR A 362 -14.71 9.98 16.66
CA THR A 362 -13.45 10.60 16.23
C THR A 362 -13.46 12.13 16.35
N ASN A 363 -12.42 12.75 16.92
CA ASN A 363 -12.31 14.21 16.97
C ASN A 363 -10.87 14.75 16.79
N ILE A 364 -10.58 15.31 15.62
CA ILE A 364 -9.24 15.84 15.32
C ILE A 364 -8.90 17.10 16.09
N ALA A 365 -9.90 17.90 16.44
CA ALA A 365 -9.69 19.08 17.26
C ALA A 365 -9.12 18.71 18.63
N LYS A 366 -9.63 17.62 19.23
CA LYS A 366 -9.13 17.12 20.51
C LYS A 366 -7.68 16.67 20.45
N VAL A 367 -7.24 16.07 19.34
CA VAL A 367 -5.82 15.70 19.13
C VAL A 367 -4.93 16.94 19.19
N PHE A 368 -5.28 17.99 18.44
CA PHE A 368 -4.51 19.23 18.45
C PHE A 368 -4.58 19.97 19.79
N ASP A 369 -5.74 19.97 20.43
CA ASP A 369 -5.98 20.65 21.69
C ASP A 369 -5.17 20.03 22.83
N VAL A 370 -5.17 18.71 22.96
CA VAL A 370 -4.40 18.01 24.01
C VAL A 370 -2.90 18.31 23.90
N ILE A 371 -2.35 18.38 22.68
CA ILE A 371 -0.94 18.73 22.45
C ILE A 371 -0.68 20.19 22.86
N LEU A 372 -1.51 21.12 22.38
CA LEU A 372 -1.34 22.56 22.65
C LEU A 372 -1.51 22.89 24.13
N GLU A 373 -2.58 22.40 24.76
CA GLU A 373 -2.86 22.59 26.17
C GLU A 373 -1.73 22.05 27.05
N THR A 374 -1.17 20.91 26.68
CA THR A 374 0.00 20.34 27.37
C THR A 374 1.22 21.27 27.23
N ALA A 375 1.50 21.75 26.03
CA ALA A 375 2.61 22.67 25.76
C ALA A 375 2.47 23.98 26.55
N VAL A 376 1.30 24.62 26.50
CA VAL A 376 0.99 25.86 27.21
C VAL A 376 1.09 25.66 28.73
N ARG A 377 0.43 24.64 29.27
CA ARG A 377 0.42 24.36 30.71
C ARG A 377 1.81 24.07 31.27
N LYS A 378 2.65 23.36 30.51
CA LYS A 378 4.01 22.99 30.92
C LYS A 378 5.09 23.98 30.46
N LYS A 379 4.72 25.00 29.68
CA LYS A 379 5.64 25.99 29.07
C LYS A 379 6.76 25.31 28.28
N LEU A 380 6.41 24.33 27.47
CA LEU A 380 7.38 23.57 26.70
C LEU A 380 7.99 24.44 25.58
N PRO A 381 9.26 24.26 25.21
CA PRO A 381 9.80 24.88 24.00
C PRO A 381 9.25 24.18 22.75
N GLN A 382 9.14 24.88 21.62
CA GLN A 382 8.63 24.34 20.34
C GLN A 382 9.28 23.00 19.93
N LYS A 383 10.58 22.84 20.21
CA LYS A 383 11.34 21.62 19.88
C LYS A 383 10.87 20.34 20.61
N GLU A 384 10.12 20.49 21.70
CA GLU A 384 9.56 19.35 22.46
C GLU A 384 8.17 18.94 21.96
N LEU A 385 7.51 19.78 21.15
CA LEU A 385 6.27 19.41 20.49
C LEU A 385 6.57 18.48 19.30
N PRO A 386 5.61 17.65 18.88
CA PRO A 386 5.74 16.92 17.64
C PRO A 386 5.93 17.90 16.49
N HIS A 387 6.96 17.68 15.68
CA HIS A 387 7.17 18.44 14.45
C HIS A 387 6.19 18.00 13.36
N LYS A 388 5.87 16.69 13.33
CA LYS A 388 4.89 16.10 12.42
C LYS A 388 3.88 15.23 13.18
N LEU A 389 2.63 15.22 12.71
CA LEU A 389 1.61 14.27 13.09
C LEU A 389 1.31 13.34 11.92
N LEU A 390 1.39 12.03 12.18
CA LEU A 390 1.02 11.00 11.21
C LEU A 390 -0.34 10.41 11.58
N ILE A 391 -1.41 10.89 10.95
CA ILE A 391 -2.78 10.49 11.23
C ILE A 391 -3.16 9.34 10.30
N ILE A 392 -3.35 8.14 10.86
CA ILE A 392 -3.66 6.93 10.09
C ILE A 392 -5.12 6.58 10.31
N SER A 393 -5.96 6.80 9.29
CA SER A 393 -7.42 6.79 9.38
C SER A 393 -8.08 6.41 8.06
N ASP A 394 -9.36 6.04 8.07
CA ASP A 394 -10.20 5.95 6.88
C ASP A 394 -10.70 7.33 6.37
N MET A 395 -10.26 8.40 7.03
CA MET A 395 -10.57 9.81 6.74
C MET A 395 -12.05 10.16 6.79
N GLN A 396 -12.85 9.38 7.52
CA GLN A 396 -14.21 9.79 7.89
C GLN A 396 -14.12 10.79 9.04
N PHE A 397 -13.88 12.06 8.70
CA PHE A 397 -13.92 13.13 9.70
C PHE A 397 -15.36 13.33 10.16
N ASP A 398 -15.58 13.23 11.47
CA ASP A 398 -16.81 13.66 12.12
C ASP A 398 -16.94 15.19 12.04
N GLN A 399 -18.18 15.70 12.05
CA GLN A 399 -18.43 17.13 12.15
C GLN A 399 -17.66 17.71 13.33
N VAL A 400 -16.73 18.63 13.06
CA VAL A 400 -16.17 19.49 14.11
C VAL A 400 -17.33 20.38 14.58
N GLU A 401 -17.81 20.16 15.80
CA GLU A 401 -18.84 21.00 16.43
C GLU A 401 -18.46 22.48 16.28
N GLY A 402 -19.36 23.28 15.70
CA GLY A 402 -19.19 24.72 15.55
C GLY A 402 -19.06 25.23 14.11
N GLY A 403 -19.03 24.36 13.10
CA GLY A 403 -18.94 24.77 11.71
C GLY A 403 -17.57 25.39 11.39
N ASN A 404 -16.81 24.71 10.55
CA ASN A 404 -15.53 25.21 10.03
C ASN A 404 -14.52 25.60 11.12
N ALA A 405 -13.75 24.62 11.58
CA ALA A 405 -12.34 24.89 11.85
C ALA A 405 -11.51 24.27 10.72
N PRO A 406 -11.31 24.96 9.58
CA PRO A 406 -10.31 24.55 8.60
C PRO A 406 -8.95 24.44 9.31
N TYR A 407 -7.99 23.73 8.71
CA TYR A 407 -6.61 23.65 9.19
C TYR A 407 -6.03 25.01 9.64
N THR A 408 -6.48 26.09 8.97
CA THR A 408 -6.22 27.49 9.32
C THR A 408 -6.62 27.89 10.74
N THR A 409 -7.74 27.38 11.28
CA THR A 409 -8.19 27.65 12.66
C THR A 409 -7.23 27.04 13.68
N PHE A 410 -6.77 25.80 13.48
CA PHE A 410 -5.77 25.20 14.36
C PHE A 410 -4.44 25.94 14.28
N LYS A 411 -4.05 26.36 13.07
CA LYS A 411 -2.84 27.16 12.87
C LYS A 411 -2.90 28.46 13.66
N LEU A 412 -3.98 29.23 13.54
CA LEU A 412 -4.20 30.46 14.31
C LEU A 412 -4.22 30.20 15.83
N LYS A 413 -4.86 29.09 16.27
CA LYS A 413 -4.90 28.71 17.69
C LYS A 413 -3.50 28.42 18.26
N TYR A 414 -2.63 27.76 17.50
CA TYR A 414 -1.24 27.52 17.90
C TYR A 414 -0.43 28.82 17.90
N GLU A 415 -0.54 29.64 16.84
CA GLU A 415 0.20 30.90 16.70
C GLU A 415 -0.13 31.89 17.83
N THR A 416 -1.40 32.00 18.21
CA THR A 416 -1.85 32.85 19.33
C THR A 416 -1.27 32.45 20.69
N HIS A 417 -0.82 31.21 20.84
CA HIS A 417 -0.16 30.69 22.04
C HIS A 417 1.38 30.64 21.90
N GLY A 418 1.94 31.16 20.80
CA GLY A 418 3.37 31.21 20.56
C GLY A 418 3.98 29.91 20.04
N TYR A 419 3.17 29.00 19.49
CA TYR A 419 3.61 27.73 18.92
C TYR A 419 3.32 27.66 17.42
N ASN A 420 4.12 26.87 16.71
CA ASN A 420 3.83 26.45 15.34
C ASN A 420 3.00 25.17 15.36
N LEU A 421 1.99 25.12 14.49
CA LEU A 421 1.22 23.89 14.26
C LEU A 421 2.14 22.80 13.69
N PRO A 422 2.07 21.54 14.18
CA PRO A 422 2.78 20.42 13.57
C PRO A 422 2.36 20.25 12.11
N GLN A 423 3.28 19.81 11.24
CA GLN A 423 2.88 19.38 9.90
C GLN A 423 2.03 18.11 10.01
N VAL A 424 1.00 17.99 9.18
CA VAL A 424 0.03 16.91 9.29
C VAL A 424 0.07 16.04 8.05
N ILE A 425 0.39 14.78 8.24
CA ILE A 425 0.32 13.76 7.21
C ILE A 425 -0.92 12.92 7.48
N PHE A 426 -1.90 13.04 6.61
CA PHE A 426 -3.06 12.18 6.62
C PHE A 426 -2.78 10.93 5.76
N TRP A 427 -2.85 9.76 6.40
CA TRP A 427 -2.66 8.46 5.79
C TRP A 427 -4.00 7.73 5.66
N GLN A 428 -4.54 7.73 4.44
CA GLN A 428 -5.78 7.08 4.07
C GLN A 428 -5.60 5.56 3.94
N VAL A 429 -6.25 4.78 4.80
CA VAL A 429 -6.19 3.31 4.73
C VAL A 429 -7.44 2.66 4.12
N ASN A 430 -8.57 3.36 4.00
CA ASN A 430 -9.79 2.78 3.42
C ASN A 430 -10.73 3.84 2.83
N ALA A 431 -10.54 4.21 1.56
CA ALA A 431 -11.37 5.23 0.91
C ALA A 431 -12.64 4.60 0.35
N ARG A 432 -13.79 5.10 0.78
CA ARG A 432 -15.12 4.68 0.29
C ARG A 432 -15.68 5.59 -0.80
N SER A 433 -15.22 6.84 -0.84
CA SER A 433 -15.65 7.85 -1.81
C SER A 433 -14.46 8.65 -2.33
N ALA A 434 -14.67 9.44 -3.41
CA ALA A 434 -13.64 10.28 -4.03
C ALA A 434 -13.25 11.52 -3.20
N GLN A 435 -13.70 11.60 -1.96
CA GLN A 435 -13.58 12.81 -1.16
C GLN A 435 -12.19 12.91 -0.52
N VAL A 436 -11.67 14.13 -0.45
CA VAL A 436 -10.36 14.42 0.15
C VAL A 436 -10.52 15.45 1.27
N PRO A 437 -9.81 15.29 2.40
CA PRO A 437 -10.00 16.17 3.54
C PRO A 437 -9.29 17.52 3.42
N VAL A 438 -8.32 17.62 2.51
CA VAL A 438 -7.48 18.81 2.32
C VAL A 438 -7.45 19.21 0.85
N THR A 439 -7.31 20.51 0.58
CA THR A 439 -7.05 21.03 -0.77
C THR A 439 -5.55 21.17 -1.05
N PHE A 440 -5.21 21.38 -2.31
CA PHE A 440 -3.87 21.70 -2.81
C PHE A 440 -3.15 22.87 -2.07
N LEU A 441 -3.87 23.72 -1.34
CA LEU A 441 -3.36 25.01 -0.85
C LEU A 441 -2.95 25.04 0.63
N GLU A 442 -3.09 23.95 1.37
CA GLU A 442 -2.80 23.95 2.81
C GLU A 442 -1.35 23.57 3.10
N ASN A 443 -0.47 24.59 3.15
CA ASN A 443 0.95 24.41 3.46
C ASN A 443 1.14 23.70 4.82
N GLY A 444 2.03 22.70 4.84
CA GLY A 444 2.28 21.87 6.02
C GLY A 444 1.33 20.68 6.16
N THR A 445 0.50 20.38 5.15
CA THR A 445 -0.29 19.14 5.08
C THR A 445 0.20 18.22 3.96
N ALA A 446 0.05 16.91 4.16
CA ALA A 446 0.26 15.88 3.15
C ALA A 446 -0.88 14.87 3.17
N LEU A 447 -1.20 14.34 1.99
CA LEU A 447 -2.17 13.27 1.81
C LEU A 447 -1.51 12.08 1.13
N ILE A 448 -1.48 10.94 1.81
CA ILE A 448 -0.97 9.68 1.26
C ILE A 448 -1.98 8.55 1.48
N SER A 449 -1.93 7.51 0.66
CA SER A 449 -2.83 6.37 0.76
C SER A 449 -2.15 5.03 0.57
N GLY A 450 -2.91 3.97 0.82
CA GLY A 450 -2.46 2.59 0.65
C GLY A 450 -1.76 2.07 1.90
N TYR A 451 -1.05 0.95 1.76
CA TYR A 451 -0.53 0.18 2.91
C TYR A 451 0.97 0.08 2.97
N SER A 452 1.66 0.73 2.02
CA SER A 452 3.09 0.58 1.85
C SER A 452 3.82 1.49 2.84
N PRO A 453 4.61 0.95 3.78
CA PRO A 453 5.43 1.75 4.67
C PRO A 453 6.55 2.49 3.92
N ILE A 454 6.80 2.19 2.63
CA ILE A 454 7.81 2.87 1.83
C ILE A 454 7.56 4.38 1.71
N THR A 455 6.29 4.79 1.75
CA THR A 455 5.87 6.19 1.65
C THR A 455 6.51 7.06 2.76
N LEU A 456 6.90 6.45 3.87
CA LEU A 456 7.63 7.10 4.96
C LEU A 456 8.96 7.72 4.52
N LYS A 457 9.65 7.14 3.52
CA LYS A 457 10.92 7.68 3.02
C LYS A 457 10.78 9.10 2.47
N TYR A 458 9.64 9.38 1.84
CA TYR A 458 9.35 10.67 1.22
C TYR A 458 8.83 11.70 2.24
N ILE A 459 8.17 11.22 3.30
CA ILE A 459 7.60 12.04 4.37
C ILE A 459 8.65 12.44 5.41
N LEU A 460 9.54 11.52 5.78
CA LEU A 460 10.51 11.75 6.85
C LEU A 460 11.71 12.54 6.33
N GLY A 461 12.12 13.55 7.10
CA GLY A 461 13.31 14.37 6.84
C GLY A 461 13.17 15.45 5.77
N ASN A 462 12.04 15.50 5.06
CA ASN A 462 11.71 16.59 4.13
C ASN A 462 10.69 17.53 4.77
N GLU A 463 10.88 18.83 4.64
CA GLU A 463 9.78 19.79 4.83
C GLU A 463 8.68 19.45 3.82
N ILE A 464 7.42 19.45 4.26
CA ILE A 464 6.26 19.17 3.39
C ILE A 464 5.64 20.51 3.02
N PRO A 465 6.08 21.15 1.91
CA PRO A 465 5.56 22.46 1.54
C PRO A 465 4.07 22.36 1.17
N ASN A 466 3.68 21.37 0.36
CA ASN A 466 2.29 21.07 0.01
C ASN A 466 2.13 19.62 -0.54
N PRO A 467 0.89 19.10 -0.67
CA PRO A 467 0.63 17.74 -1.17
C PRO A 467 1.13 17.47 -2.60
N TYR A 468 1.15 18.48 -3.48
CA TYR A 468 1.56 18.29 -4.88
C TYR A 468 3.07 18.11 -5.00
N ASP A 469 3.85 18.90 -4.28
CA ASP A 469 5.31 18.76 -4.23
C ASP A 469 5.71 17.41 -3.63
N LEU A 470 4.97 16.92 -2.62
CA LEU A 470 5.17 15.56 -2.11
C LEU A 470 4.92 14.52 -3.22
N MET A 471 3.79 14.60 -3.94
CA MET A 471 3.51 13.71 -5.06
C MET A 471 4.64 13.75 -6.10
N LEU A 472 5.10 14.94 -6.49
CA LEU A 472 6.21 15.10 -7.43
C LEU A 472 7.48 14.42 -6.90
N SER A 473 7.85 14.61 -5.63
CA SER A 473 9.03 13.97 -5.04
C SER A 473 8.98 12.43 -5.05
N VAL A 474 7.77 11.86 -5.07
CA VAL A 474 7.55 10.42 -5.10
C VAL A 474 7.64 9.87 -6.53
N VAL A 475 7.07 10.58 -7.51
CA VAL A 475 6.89 10.05 -8.88
C VAL A 475 7.89 10.61 -9.91
N MET A 476 8.61 11.69 -9.58
CA MET A 476 9.68 12.27 -10.39
C MET A 476 11.03 11.68 -10.00
N THR A 477 11.15 10.36 -10.17
CA THR A 477 12.36 9.59 -9.85
C THR A 477 12.85 8.82 -11.08
N PRO A 478 14.15 8.43 -11.14
CA PRO A 478 14.68 7.62 -12.23
C PRO A 478 13.89 6.32 -12.46
N ARG A 479 13.31 5.78 -11.38
CA ARG A 479 12.43 4.61 -11.42
C ARG A 479 11.28 4.83 -12.41
N TYR A 480 10.60 5.96 -12.35
CA TYR A 480 9.44 6.24 -13.21
C TYR A 480 9.76 7.06 -14.47
N ASP A 481 10.94 7.71 -14.53
CA ASP A 481 11.45 8.34 -15.76
C ASP A 481 11.56 7.32 -16.91
N TYR A 482 12.04 6.12 -16.59
CA TYR A 482 12.19 5.03 -17.55
C TYR A 482 10.89 4.72 -18.31
N ILE A 483 9.73 4.84 -17.67
CA ILE A 483 8.44 4.60 -18.33
C ILE A 483 8.23 5.59 -19.47
N ILE A 484 8.47 6.88 -19.19
CA ILE A 484 8.28 7.98 -20.13
C ILE A 484 9.27 7.88 -21.28
N GLU A 485 10.51 7.51 -20.99
CA GLU A 485 11.51 7.22 -22.02
C GLU A 485 11.05 6.10 -22.96
N GLN A 486 10.53 4.99 -22.42
CA GLN A 486 10.09 3.85 -23.24
C GLN A 486 8.87 4.13 -24.11
N ILE A 487 7.98 5.06 -23.71
CA ILE A 487 6.79 5.38 -24.53
C ILE A 487 7.05 6.47 -25.57
N ASN A 488 8.01 7.36 -25.33
CA ASN A 488 8.35 8.47 -26.23
C ASN A 488 9.31 8.04 -27.35
N HIS A 489 10.11 7.01 -27.13
CA HIS A 489 10.87 6.30 -28.16
C HIS A 489 9.99 5.27 -28.87
#